data_AF-C1C352-F1
#
_entry.id   AF-C1C352-F1
#
_cell.length_a   1.000
_cell.length_b   1.000
_cell.length_c   1.000
_cell.angle_alpha   90.00
_cell.angle_beta   90.00
_cell.angle_gamma   90.00
#
_symmetry.space_group_name_H-M   'P 1'
#
loop_
_entity.id
_entity.type
_entity.pdbx_description
1 polymer ?
#
loop_
_entity_poly.entity_id
_entity_poly.type
_entity_poly.pdbx_seq_one_letter_code
_entity_poly.pdbx_strand_id
1 'polypeptide(L)'
;MRVVALVSGGEDSCFNMIEATKHGHEIVALGNLYPQNIEVEELDSYMYQTVGRGAIQFYSEALGIPLYREPITGSPVCLDSEYKVNEKDEVEDLFRLLNRIKKDLPFDAVASGAIFSNYQRVRIENICARMGLESLAYLWERNQSELLQEMISSQIEATVIKVATLGLDQSHLGKTIAELQPHLTKMAEKYGINVCGEGGEYETFTLDCPMFKKKLVLVESEVVANGSDVHHLLLKSLKLVDKKDGQE
;
A
#
# COMPACT_ATOMS: atom_id res chain seq x y z
N MET A 1 -18.89 10.24 -1.26
CA MET A 1 -18.81 9.47 -2.52
C MET A 1 -18.64 8.00 -2.20
N ARG A 2 -18.99 7.14 -3.15
CA ARG A 2 -18.64 5.71 -3.11
C ARG A 2 -17.24 5.54 -3.72
N VAL A 3 -16.34 4.90 -2.99
CA VAL A 3 -14.90 4.94 -3.29
C VAL A 3 -14.32 3.55 -3.43
N VAL A 4 -13.51 3.36 -4.46
CA VAL A 4 -12.59 2.21 -4.56
C VAL A 4 -11.27 2.61 -3.93
N ALA A 5 -10.83 1.89 -2.89
CA ALA A 5 -9.52 2.11 -2.28
C ALA A 5 -8.47 1.21 -2.95
N LEU A 6 -7.39 1.81 -3.46
CA LEU A 6 -6.22 1.06 -3.93
C LEU A 6 -5.40 0.61 -2.74
N VAL A 7 -5.19 -0.70 -2.61
CA VAL A 7 -4.47 -1.32 -1.49
C VAL A 7 -3.22 -2.05 -1.96
N SER A 8 -2.10 -1.77 -1.30
CA SER A 8 -0.80 -2.45 -1.49
C SER A 8 -0.44 -3.34 -0.30
N GLY A 9 -1.08 -3.13 0.84
CA GLY A 9 -0.74 -3.75 2.13
C GLY A 9 0.04 -2.81 3.04
N GLY A 10 0.71 -1.82 2.48
CA GLY A 10 1.47 -0.83 3.24
C GLY A 10 0.63 0.12 4.08
N GLU A 11 1.30 0.84 4.97
CA GLU A 11 0.76 1.83 5.89
C GLU A 11 0.00 2.94 5.17
N ASP A 12 0.51 3.41 4.03
CA ASP A 12 -0.04 4.55 3.30
C ASP A 12 -1.41 4.22 2.72
N SER A 13 -1.54 3.03 2.13
CA SER A 13 -2.81 2.58 1.55
C SER A 13 -3.89 2.41 2.62
N CYS A 14 -3.52 1.90 3.80
CA CYS A 14 -4.41 1.77 4.95
C CYS A 14 -4.76 3.13 5.56
N PHE A 15 -3.81 4.04 5.69
CA PHE A 15 -4.06 5.38 6.23
C PHE A 15 -4.93 6.21 5.31
N ASN A 16 -4.72 6.14 3.99
CA ASN A 16 -5.54 6.85 3.03
C ASN A 16 -7.01 6.36 3.03
N MET A 17 -7.28 5.09 3.35
CA MET A 17 -8.66 4.62 3.59
C MET A 17 -9.29 5.26 4.83
N ILE A 18 -8.52 5.40 5.91
CA ILE A 18 -8.96 6.09 7.13
C ILE A 18 -9.29 7.55 6.80
N GLU A 19 -8.42 8.25 6.08
CA GLU A 19 -8.64 9.64 5.67
C GLU A 19 -9.86 9.80 4.76
N ALA A 20 -10.04 8.94 3.77
CA ALA A 20 -11.24 8.95 2.93
C ALA A 20 -12.52 8.77 3.76
N THR A 21 -12.50 7.87 4.74
CA THR A 21 -13.65 7.63 5.62
C THR A 21 -13.91 8.83 6.55
N LYS A 22 -12.86 9.46 7.10
CA LYS A 22 -12.96 10.70 7.90
C LYS A 22 -13.59 11.85 7.11
N HIS A 23 -13.36 11.90 5.80
CA HIS A 23 -13.97 12.88 4.89
C HIS A 23 -15.39 12.49 4.43
N GLY A 24 -16.03 11.51 5.09
CA GLY A 24 -17.42 11.12 4.83
C GLY A 24 -17.60 10.32 3.55
N HIS A 25 -16.55 9.64 3.07
CA HIS A 25 -16.65 8.73 1.95
C HIS A 25 -16.87 7.28 2.40
N GLU A 26 -17.53 6.50 1.54
CA GLU A 26 -17.81 5.09 1.77
C GLU A 26 -16.87 4.25 0.91
N ILE A 27 -16.01 3.43 1.53
CA ILE A 27 -15.17 2.47 0.81
C ILE A 27 -16.04 1.28 0.41
N VAL A 28 -16.32 1.13 -0.88
CA VAL A 28 -17.22 0.10 -1.41
C VAL A 28 -16.50 -1.11 -1.98
N ALA A 29 -15.21 -0.96 -2.33
CA ALA A 29 -14.37 -2.04 -2.83
C ALA A 29 -12.88 -1.72 -2.63
N LEU A 30 -12.08 -2.77 -2.57
CA LEU A 30 -10.62 -2.70 -2.57
C LEU A 30 -10.10 -3.10 -3.96
N GLY A 31 -9.18 -2.33 -4.51
CA GLY A 31 -8.47 -2.64 -5.75
C GLY A 31 -7.00 -2.96 -5.47
N ASN A 32 -6.49 -4.06 -6.01
CA ASN A 32 -5.08 -4.41 -5.91
C ASN A 32 -4.56 -4.96 -7.24
N LEU A 33 -3.36 -4.51 -7.63
CA LEU A 33 -2.59 -5.14 -8.69
C LEU A 33 -1.52 -6.05 -8.11
N TYR A 34 -1.23 -7.15 -8.78
CA TYR A 34 -0.27 -8.14 -8.30
C TYR A 34 0.60 -8.71 -9.43
N PRO A 35 1.86 -9.09 -9.15
CA PRO A 35 2.73 -9.80 -10.11
C PRO A 35 2.04 -11.04 -10.69
N GLN A 36 2.03 -11.19 -12.02
CA GLN A 36 1.48 -12.40 -12.65
C GLN A 36 2.27 -13.66 -12.29
N ASN A 37 3.60 -13.56 -12.22
CA ASN A 37 4.45 -14.68 -11.82
C ASN A 37 4.55 -14.77 -10.29
N ILE A 38 3.98 -15.84 -9.73
CA ILE A 38 3.96 -16.10 -8.29
C ILE A 38 5.37 -16.35 -7.74
N GLU A 39 6.29 -16.85 -8.57
CA GLU A 39 7.69 -17.10 -8.19
C GLU A 39 8.54 -15.82 -8.14
N VAL A 40 8.08 -14.74 -8.77
CA VAL A 40 8.78 -13.45 -8.74
C VAL A 40 8.33 -12.68 -7.52
N GLU A 41 9.17 -12.66 -6.49
CA GLU A 41 8.86 -11.96 -5.24
C GLU A 41 8.95 -10.43 -5.35
N GLU A 42 9.80 -9.96 -6.27
CA GLU A 42 10.10 -8.56 -6.49
C GLU A 42 10.06 -8.27 -7.99
N LEU A 43 9.19 -7.33 -8.41
CA LEU A 43 9.21 -6.75 -9.75
C LEU A 43 9.80 -5.35 -9.66
N ASP A 44 10.54 -4.94 -10.69
CA ASP A 44 10.94 -3.56 -10.92
C ASP A 44 9.72 -2.72 -11.36
N SER A 45 8.77 -2.51 -10.44
CA SER A 45 7.54 -1.74 -10.66
C SER A 45 7.62 -0.41 -9.91
N TYR A 46 7.39 0.71 -10.61
CA TYR A 46 7.36 2.05 -10.02
C TYR A 46 6.00 2.37 -9.36
N MET A 47 4.97 1.58 -9.66
CA MET A 47 3.60 1.84 -9.20
C MET A 47 3.18 1.00 -7.99
N TYR A 48 3.68 -0.23 -7.87
CA TYR A 48 3.08 -1.24 -7.01
C TYR A 48 4.10 -1.98 -6.15
N GLN A 49 3.77 -2.09 -4.86
CA GLN A 49 4.42 -2.96 -3.89
C GLN A 49 4.18 -4.44 -4.24
N THR A 50 5.23 -5.26 -4.21
CA THR A 50 5.13 -6.70 -4.54
C THR A 50 5.42 -7.62 -3.36
N VAL A 51 6.13 -7.14 -2.34
CA VAL A 51 6.37 -7.88 -1.09
C VAL A 51 5.09 -7.88 -0.26
N GLY A 52 4.76 -9.02 0.35
CA GLY A 52 3.51 -9.19 1.10
C GLY A 52 2.25 -9.41 0.24
N ARG A 53 2.36 -9.47 -1.10
CA ARG A 53 1.21 -9.65 -2.03
C ARG A 53 0.32 -10.85 -1.73
N GLY A 54 0.90 -11.93 -1.17
CA GLY A 54 0.17 -13.15 -0.84
C GLY A 54 -0.81 -12.95 0.32
N ALA A 55 -0.53 -11.97 1.18
CA ALA A 55 -1.34 -11.67 2.35
C ALA A 55 -2.50 -10.68 2.04
N ILE A 56 -2.47 -9.98 0.90
CA ILE A 56 -3.53 -9.02 0.52
C ILE A 56 -4.91 -9.66 0.43
N GLN A 57 -4.99 -10.94 0.07
CA GLN A 57 -6.27 -11.66 0.00
C GLN A 57 -7.05 -11.65 1.33
N PHE A 58 -6.35 -11.56 2.47
CA PHE A 58 -6.98 -11.49 3.78
C PHE A 58 -7.68 -10.15 4.04
N TYR A 59 -7.35 -9.08 3.31
CA TYR A 59 -7.92 -7.74 3.55
C TYR A 59 -9.42 -7.70 3.30
N SER A 60 -9.94 -8.51 2.37
CA SER A 60 -11.37 -8.55 2.11
C SER A 60 -12.16 -9.00 3.34
N GLU A 61 -11.71 -10.06 4.01
CA GLU A 61 -12.33 -10.55 5.23
C GLU A 61 -11.98 -9.67 6.44
N ALA A 62 -10.74 -9.17 6.52
CA ALA A 62 -10.31 -8.27 7.59
C ALA A 62 -11.16 -7.00 7.65
N LEU A 63 -11.45 -6.37 6.52
CA LEU A 63 -12.26 -5.15 6.43
C LEU A 63 -13.77 -5.45 6.26
N GLY A 64 -14.11 -6.64 5.77
CA GLY A 64 -15.46 -6.96 5.30
C GLY A 64 -15.88 -6.11 4.10
N ILE A 65 -14.94 -5.86 3.18
CA ILE A 65 -15.11 -5.08 1.94
C ILE A 65 -14.66 -5.97 0.76
N PRO A 66 -15.36 -6.02 -0.38
CA PRO A 66 -14.97 -6.88 -1.50
C PRO A 66 -13.61 -6.46 -2.08
N LEU A 67 -12.73 -7.44 -2.30
CA LEU A 67 -11.42 -7.25 -2.91
C LEU A 67 -11.41 -7.70 -4.37
N TYR A 68 -10.95 -6.80 -5.23
CA TYR A 68 -10.75 -7.03 -6.64
C TYR A 68 -9.27 -7.01 -6.96
N ARG A 69 -8.79 -8.08 -7.58
CA ARG A 69 -7.37 -8.22 -7.96
C ARG A 69 -7.19 -8.43 -9.45
N GLU A 70 -6.21 -7.76 -10.05
CA GLU A 70 -5.87 -7.93 -11.46
C GLU A 70 -4.35 -8.13 -11.59
N PRO A 71 -3.88 -9.08 -12.41
CA PRO A 71 -2.45 -9.27 -12.60
C PRO A 71 -1.85 -8.10 -13.36
N ILE A 72 -0.63 -7.72 -13.00
CA ILE A 72 0.22 -6.80 -13.77
C ILE A 72 0.73 -7.58 -14.98
N THR A 73 0.37 -7.11 -16.17
CA THR A 73 0.76 -7.68 -17.47
C THR A 73 1.51 -6.68 -18.33
N GLY A 74 1.34 -5.39 -18.07
CA GLY A 74 2.14 -4.31 -18.66
C GLY A 74 3.50 -4.16 -18.00
N SER A 75 4.27 -3.19 -18.50
CA SER A 75 5.56 -2.77 -17.96
C SER A 75 5.57 -1.24 -17.81
N PRO A 76 6.50 -0.63 -17.06
CA PRO A 76 6.59 0.84 -16.98
C PRO A 76 7.16 1.38 -18.31
N VAL A 77 6.28 1.71 -19.27
CA VAL A 77 6.66 2.11 -20.64
C VAL A 77 6.67 3.63 -20.77
N CYS A 78 5.61 4.29 -20.32
CA CYS A 78 5.51 5.74 -20.30
C CYS A 78 6.15 6.23 -18.99
N LEU A 79 7.34 6.83 -19.08
CA LEU A 79 8.09 7.37 -17.93
C LEU A 79 8.05 8.90 -17.84
N ASP A 80 7.38 9.55 -18.78
CA ASP A 80 7.25 10.99 -18.83
C ASP A 80 6.40 11.53 -17.65
N SER A 81 6.51 12.85 -17.41
CA SER A 81 5.74 13.57 -16.40
C SER A 81 4.24 13.57 -16.67
N GLU A 82 3.85 13.46 -17.94
CA GLU A 82 2.45 13.29 -18.35
C GLU A 82 2.24 11.86 -18.81
N TYR A 83 1.14 11.24 -18.38
CA TYR A 83 0.81 9.91 -18.85
C TYR A 83 0.14 9.95 -20.22
N LYS A 84 0.67 9.14 -21.16
CA LYS A 84 0.06 8.87 -22.46
C LYS A 84 -0.34 7.41 -22.51
N VAL A 85 -1.60 7.16 -22.87
CA VAL A 85 -2.18 5.81 -22.97
C VAL A 85 -1.30 4.93 -23.85
N ASN A 86 -0.91 3.79 -23.30
CA ASN A 86 -0.14 2.77 -24.00
C ASN A 86 -0.60 1.40 -23.51
N GLU A 87 -1.11 0.57 -24.40
CA GLU A 87 -1.69 -0.74 -24.07
C GLU A 87 -0.72 -1.72 -23.41
N LYS A 88 0.60 -1.48 -23.54
CA LYS A 88 1.65 -2.29 -22.90
C LYS A 88 2.07 -1.76 -21.54
N ASP A 89 1.49 -0.66 -21.09
CA ASP A 89 1.88 0.00 -19.86
C ASP A 89 1.09 -0.54 -18.67
N GLU A 90 1.76 -0.71 -17.53
CA GLU A 90 1.16 -1.23 -16.28
C GLU A 90 -0.04 -0.39 -15.78
N VAL A 91 -0.11 0.88 -16.16
CA VAL A 91 -1.25 1.76 -15.84
C VAL A 91 -2.55 1.24 -16.47
N GLU A 92 -2.50 0.60 -17.64
CA GLU A 92 -3.70 0.05 -18.29
C GLU A 92 -4.22 -1.21 -17.57
N ASP A 93 -3.39 -1.89 -16.77
CA ASP A 93 -3.86 -2.96 -15.89
C ASP A 93 -4.76 -2.40 -14.77
N LEU A 94 -4.44 -1.22 -14.24
CA LEU A 94 -5.29 -0.53 -13.26
C LEU A 94 -6.59 -0.03 -13.90
N PHE A 95 -6.52 0.48 -15.13
CA PHE A 95 -7.71 0.85 -15.90
C PHE A 95 -8.64 -0.36 -16.12
N ARG A 96 -8.07 -1.54 -16.44
CA ARG A 96 -8.82 -2.79 -16.61
C ARG A 96 -9.47 -3.24 -15.29
N LEU A 97 -8.72 -3.20 -14.19
CA LEU A 97 -9.22 -3.51 -12.84
C LEU A 97 -10.42 -2.62 -12.48
N LEU A 98 -10.29 -1.30 -12.61
CA LEU A 98 -11.36 -0.35 -12.26
C LEU A 98 -12.59 -0.52 -13.15
N ASN A 99 -12.42 -0.81 -14.45
CA ASN A 99 -13.55 -1.13 -15.32
C ASN A 99 -14.28 -2.41 -14.90
N ARG A 100 -13.55 -3.42 -14.43
CA ARG A 100 -14.16 -4.65 -13.90
C ARG A 100 -14.97 -4.36 -12.64
N ILE A 101 -14.44 -3.57 -11.71
CA ILE A 101 -15.17 -3.14 -10.51
C ILE A 101 -16.44 -2.37 -10.89
N LYS A 102 -16.34 -1.46 -11.88
CA LYS A 102 -17.46 -0.61 -12.33
C LYS A 102 -18.62 -1.39 -12.93
N LYS A 103 -18.35 -2.59 -13.48
CA LYS A 103 -19.40 -3.50 -13.98
C LYS A 103 -20.18 -4.18 -12.86
N ASP A 104 -19.54 -4.38 -11.71
CA ASP A 104 -20.14 -5.10 -10.58
C ASP A 104 -20.81 -4.17 -9.58
N LEU A 105 -20.28 -2.96 -9.39
CA LEU A 105 -20.85 -1.96 -8.48
C LEU A 105 -20.53 -0.51 -8.90
N PRO A 106 -21.44 0.44 -8.63
CA PRO A 106 -21.19 1.85 -8.90
C PRO A 106 -20.23 2.46 -7.86
N PHE A 107 -19.35 3.34 -8.34
CA PHE A 107 -18.47 4.17 -7.53
C PHE A 107 -18.11 5.46 -8.28
N ASP A 108 -17.74 6.48 -7.51
CA ASP A 108 -17.53 7.85 -8.01
C ASP A 108 -16.06 8.26 -7.92
N ALA A 109 -15.25 7.60 -7.08
CA ALA A 109 -13.87 8.00 -6.85
C ALA A 109 -12.92 6.82 -6.60
N VAL A 110 -11.64 7.06 -6.79
CA VAL A 110 -10.53 6.15 -6.48
C VAL A 110 -9.62 6.80 -5.45
N ALA A 111 -9.38 6.11 -4.34
CA ALA A 111 -8.49 6.58 -3.29
C ALA A 111 -7.13 5.87 -3.35
N SER A 112 -6.04 6.63 -3.35
CA SER A 112 -4.66 6.13 -3.44
C SER A 112 -3.73 6.73 -2.38
N GLY A 113 -2.86 5.91 -1.80
CA GLY A 113 -1.93 6.33 -0.75
C GLY A 113 -0.61 6.95 -1.23
N ALA A 114 -0.53 7.54 -2.43
CA ALA A 114 0.70 8.18 -2.89
C ALA A 114 1.01 9.44 -2.05
N ILE A 115 2.22 9.55 -1.49
CA ILE A 115 2.63 10.71 -0.69
C ILE A 115 3.36 11.75 -1.56
N PHE A 116 4.40 11.34 -2.30
CA PHE A 116 5.26 12.29 -3.03
C PHE A 116 5.61 11.88 -4.47
N SER A 117 5.29 10.67 -4.88
CA SER A 117 5.40 10.22 -6.27
C SER A 117 4.39 10.88 -7.22
N ASN A 118 4.85 11.93 -7.93
CA ASN A 118 4.09 12.54 -9.02
C ASN A 118 3.81 11.51 -10.14
N TYR A 119 4.71 10.55 -10.30
CA TYR A 119 4.56 9.47 -11.26
C TYR A 119 3.27 8.68 -10.98
N GLN A 120 3.05 8.26 -9.74
CA GLN A 120 1.85 7.52 -9.34
C GLN A 120 0.59 8.39 -9.43
N ARG A 121 0.63 9.61 -8.89
CA ARG A 121 -0.53 10.52 -8.85
C ARG A 121 -1.07 10.80 -10.26
N VAL A 122 -0.20 11.25 -11.18
CA VAL A 122 -0.62 11.64 -12.55
C VAL A 122 -1.24 10.46 -13.31
N ARG A 123 -0.74 9.24 -13.10
CA ARG A 123 -1.26 8.02 -13.76
C ARG A 123 -2.65 7.66 -13.24
N ILE A 124 -2.86 7.76 -11.93
CA ILE A 124 -4.16 7.51 -11.30
C ILE A 124 -5.17 8.59 -11.72
N GLU A 125 -4.77 9.86 -11.71
CA GLU A 125 -5.61 10.98 -12.18
C GLU A 125 -6.00 10.82 -13.65
N ASN A 126 -5.08 10.38 -14.51
CA ASN A 126 -5.39 10.11 -15.92
C ASN A 126 -6.48 9.05 -16.09
N ILE A 127 -6.37 7.93 -15.36
CA ILE A 127 -7.37 6.87 -15.38
C ILE A 127 -8.72 7.40 -14.87
N CYS A 128 -8.71 8.13 -13.75
CA CYS A 128 -9.92 8.69 -13.15
C CYS A 128 -10.63 9.63 -14.13
N ALA A 129 -9.88 10.54 -14.78
CA ALA A 129 -10.41 11.45 -15.80
C ALA A 129 -11.06 10.70 -16.98
N ARG A 130 -10.40 9.65 -17.50
CA ARG A 130 -10.94 8.81 -18.58
C ARG A 130 -12.22 8.07 -18.20
N MET A 131 -12.38 7.74 -16.92
CA MET A 131 -13.52 6.98 -16.42
C MET A 131 -14.63 7.86 -15.84
N GLY A 132 -14.43 9.19 -15.78
CA GLY A 132 -15.34 10.12 -15.11
C GLY A 132 -15.43 9.86 -13.60
N LEU A 133 -14.27 9.64 -12.96
CA LEU A 133 -14.11 9.40 -11.53
C LEU A 133 -13.28 10.52 -10.90
N GLU A 134 -13.45 10.74 -9.61
CA GLU A 134 -12.57 11.60 -8.81
C GLU A 134 -11.35 10.83 -8.30
N SER A 135 -10.18 11.48 -8.28
CA SER A 135 -8.96 10.92 -7.67
C SER A 135 -8.77 11.51 -6.28
N LEU A 136 -8.70 10.65 -5.27
CA LEU A 136 -8.55 11.02 -3.86
C LEU A 136 -7.17 10.62 -3.34
N ALA A 137 -6.26 11.58 -3.26
CA ALA A 137 -4.90 11.41 -2.75
C ALA A 137 -4.68 12.29 -1.51
N TYR A 138 -5.22 11.86 -0.35
CA TYR A 138 -5.20 12.68 0.87
C TYR A 138 -3.80 12.85 1.47
N LEU A 139 -2.86 11.97 1.12
CA LEU A 139 -1.50 12.00 1.64
C LEU A 139 -0.56 12.85 0.78
N TRP A 140 -1.03 13.27 -0.40
CA TRP A 140 -0.21 13.95 -1.40
C TRP A 140 0.39 15.26 -0.86
N GLU A 141 1.71 15.43 -1.04
CA GLU A 141 2.48 16.61 -0.64
C GLU A 141 2.41 16.96 0.86
N ARG A 142 1.92 16.04 1.70
CA ARG A 142 1.92 16.22 3.16
C ARG A 142 3.31 15.99 3.75
N ASN A 143 3.56 16.57 4.91
CA ASN A 143 4.80 16.37 5.65
C ASN A 143 4.89 14.92 6.13
N GLN A 144 5.95 14.21 5.74
CA GLN A 144 6.11 12.78 6.02
C GLN A 144 6.33 12.46 7.51
N SER A 145 7.02 13.33 8.26
CA SER A 145 7.19 13.14 9.71
C SER A 145 5.86 13.29 10.44
N GLU A 146 5.02 14.25 10.03
CA GLU A 146 3.67 14.41 10.54
C GLU A 146 2.78 13.23 10.14
N LEU A 147 2.84 12.78 8.88
CA LEU A 147 2.11 11.61 8.40
C LEU A 147 2.44 10.35 9.20
N LEU A 148 3.73 10.03 9.38
CA LEU A 148 4.15 8.88 10.16
C LEU A 148 3.59 8.95 11.59
N GLN A 149 3.67 10.12 12.22
CA GLN A 149 3.10 10.34 13.55
C GLN A 149 1.58 10.14 13.56
N GLU A 150 0.86 10.64 12.56
CA GLU A 150 -0.59 10.49 12.45
C GLU A 150 -1.02 9.05 12.19
N MET A 151 -0.28 8.30 11.39
CA MET A 151 -0.49 6.86 11.16
C MET A 151 -0.38 6.09 12.48
N ILE A 152 0.68 6.35 13.24
CA ILE A 152 0.91 5.75 14.57
C ILE A 152 -0.22 6.14 15.53
N SER A 153 -0.57 7.43 15.59
CA SER A 153 -1.66 7.94 16.43
C SER A 153 -3.04 7.42 16.01
N SER A 154 -3.21 7.04 14.74
CA SER A 154 -4.41 6.40 14.21
C SER A 154 -4.39 4.88 14.37
N GLN A 155 -3.46 4.33 15.17
CA GLN A 155 -3.37 2.91 15.50
C GLN A 155 -3.20 2.00 14.26
N ILE A 156 -2.43 2.46 13.28
CA ILE A 156 -1.99 1.60 12.18
C ILE A 156 -0.87 0.68 12.69
N GLU A 157 -1.16 -0.61 12.81
CA GLU A 157 -0.20 -1.66 13.13
C GLU A 157 0.47 -2.17 11.84
N ALA A 158 1.27 -1.30 11.21
CA ALA A 158 2.07 -1.63 10.04
C ALA A 158 3.45 -2.18 10.45
N THR A 159 3.74 -3.40 10.00
CA THR A 159 5.01 -4.10 10.26
C THR A 159 5.96 -3.92 9.08
N VAL A 160 7.21 -3.55 9.33
CA VAL A 160 8.24 -3.48 8.29
C VAL A 160 8.55 -4.89 7.78
N ILE A 161 8.34 -5.10 6.48
CA ILE A 161 8.53 -6.37 5.77
C ILE A 161 9.62 -6.30 4.71
N LYS A 162 10.19 -5.13 4.41
CA LYS A 162 11.37 -5.01 3.55
C LYS A 162 12.22 -3.84 4.05
N VAL A 163 13.52 -3.95 3.90
CA VAL A 163 14.49 -2.86 4.07
C VAL A 163 15.48 -2.90 2.91
N ALA A 164 15.84 -1.73 2.38
CA ALA A 164 16.68 -1.61 1.19
C ALA A 164 17.58 -0.36 1.21
N THR A 165 17.94 0.14 2.40
CA THR A 165 18.74 1.36 2.52
C THR A 165 19.75 1.30 3.66
N LEU A 166 20.79 2.13 3.55
CA LEU A 166 21.76 2.30 4.62
C LEU A 166 21.08 2.86 5.88
N GLY A 167 21.30 2.19 7.01
CA GLY A 167 20.68 2.56 8.29
C GLY A 167 19.46 1.70 8.64
N LEU A 168 18.95 0.90 7.70
CA LEU A 168 17.96 -0.14 7.95
C LEU A 168 18.54 -1.50 7.54
N ASP A 169 18.54 -2.44 8.48
CA ASP A 169 19.05 -3.80 8.30
C ASP A 169 17.99 -4.84 8.70
N GLN A 170 18.32 -6.13 8.52
CA GLN A 170 17.43 -7.25 8.84
C GLN A 170 16.86 -7.22 10.27
N SER A 171 17.51 -6.55 11.24
CA SER A 171 17.00 -6.46 12.62
C SER A 171 15.80 -5.52 12.78
N HIS A 172 15.46 -4.77 11.73
CA HIS A 172 14.29 -3.90 11.68
C HIS A 172 13.06 -4.61 11.11
N LEU A 173 13.26 -5.71 10.37
CA LEU A 173 12.17 -6.54 9.88
C LEU A 173 11.32 -7.08 11.05
N GLY A 174 10.00 -7.04 10.89
CA GLY A 174 9.06 -7.54 11.87
C GLY A 174 8.68 -6.53 12.96
N LYS A 175 9.39 -5.39 13.05
CA LYS A 175 9.01 -4.30 13.95
C LYS A 175 7.93 -3.43 13.31
N THR A 176 7.09 -2.84 14.14
CA THR A 176 6.07 -1.88 13.70
C THR A 176 6.68 -0.51 13.38
N ILE A 177 5.99 0.28 12.56
CA ILE A 177 6.34 1.68 12.32
C ILE A 177 6.40 2.50 13.63
N ALA A 178 5.55 2.16 14.60
CA ALA A 178 5.54 2.80 15.92
C ALA A 178 6.82 2.49 16.72
N GLU A 179 7.26 1.23 16.74
CA GLU A 179 8.51 0.84 17.39
C GLU A 179 9.74 1.43 16.70
N LEU A 180 9.68 1.60 15.37
CA LEU A 180 10.79 2.09 14.56
C LEU A 180 10.86 3.61 14.45
N GLN A 181 9.79 4.35 14.77
CA GLN A 181 9.72 5.80 14.57
C GLN A 181 10.97 6.56 15.11
N PRO A 182 11.46 6.33 16.34
CA PRO A 182 12.64 7.06 16.84
C PRO A 182 13.90 6.77 16.02
N HIS A 183 14.03 5.54 15.51
CA HIS A 183 15.16 5.13 14.68
C HIS A 183 15.04 5.74 13.28
N LEU A 184 13.85 5.71 12.67
CA LEU A 184 13.59 6.31 11.35
C LEU A 184 13.90 7.81 11.36
N THR A 185 13.45 8.56 12.37
CA THR A 185 13.77 9.99 12.51
C THR A 185 15.28 10.23 12.58
N LYS A 186 15.99 9.42 13.38
CA LYS A 186 17.45 9.54 13.50
C LYS A 186 18.17 9.20 12.19
N MET A 187 17.70 8.20 11.45
CA MET A 187 18.28 7.84 10.15
C MET A 187 17.96 8.89 9.10
N ALA A 188 16.80 9.54 9.15
CA ALA A 188 16.46 10.65 8.26
C ALA A 188 17.40 11.84 8.49
N GLU A 189 17.69 12.19 9.75
CA GLU A 189 18.67 13.24 10.08
C GLU A 189 20.10 12.89 9.63
N LYS A 190 20.49 11.61 9.76
CA LYS A 190 21.87 11.17 9.52
C LYS A 190 22.17 10.87 8.06
N TYR A 191 21.24 10.21 7.37
CA TYR A 191 21.43 9.63 6.04
C TYR A 191 20.42 10.16 5.01
N GLY A 192 19.45 10.98 5.42
CA GLY A 192 18.44 11.54 4.51
C GLY A 192 17.39 10.53 4.06
N ILE A 193 17.20 9.41 4.78
CA ILE A 193 16.14 8.45 4.44
C ILE A 193 14.76 9.09 4.57
N ASN A 194 13.82 8.64 3.74
CA ASN A 194 12.43 9.00 3.91
C ASN A 194 11.81 8.28 5.12
N VAL A 195 11.20 9.05 6.04
CA VAL A 195 10.60 8.47 7.26
C VAL A 195 9.33 7.67 7.00
N CYS A 196 8.68 7.85 5.84
CA CYS A 196 7.55 7.05 5.36
C CYS A 196 7.96 5.97 4.35
N GLY A 197 9.26 5.82 4.03
CA GLY A 197 9.72 4.79 3.08
C GLY A 197 9.33 5.02 1.61
N GLU A 198 8.86 6.23 1.24
CA GLU A 198 8.40 6.57 -0.13
C GLU A 198 9.43 6.27 -1.23
N GLY A 199 10.73 6.34 -0.92
CA GLY A 199 11.81 6.05 -1.86
C GLY A 199 12.12 4.56 -2.01
N GLY A 200 11.35 3.69 -1.36
CA GLY A 200 11.60 2.25 -1.28
C GLY A 200 12.61 1.88 -0.20
N GLU A 201 12.93 2.78 0.74
CA GLU A 201 13.85 2.52 1.84
C GLU A 201 13.43 1.34 2.71
N TYR A 202 12.11 1.21 2.91
CA TYR A 202 11.47 0.07 3.52
C TYR A 202 10.06 -0.09 2.97
N GLU A 203 9.48 -1.28 3.09
CA GLU A 203 8.06 -1.52 2.82
C GLU A 203 7.41 -2.12 4.05
N THR A 204 6.12 -1.85 4.25
CA THR A 204 5.36 -2.41 5.37
C THR A 204 4.20 -3.29 4.91
N PHE A 205 3.67 -4.04 5.87
CA PHE A 205 2.40 -4.72 5.76
C PHE A 205 1.55 -4.46 7.01
N THR A 206 0.36 -3.91 6.82
CA THR A 206 -0.58 -3.58 7.89
C THR A 206 -1.29 -4.83 8.36
N LEU A 207 -1.05 -5.20 9.62
CA LEU A 207 -1.64 -6.35 10.29
C LEU A 207 -2.96 -5.98 10.99
N ASP A 208 -3.06 -4.73 11.45
CA ASP A 208 -4.28 -4.19 12.03
C ASP A 208 -4.39 -2.67 11.83
N CYS A 209 -5.62 -2.17 11.75
CA CYS A 209 -5.93 -0.75 11.90
C CYS A 209 -7.40 -0.59 12.36
N PRO A 210 -7.86 0.59 12.80
CA PRO A 210 -9.22 0.77 13.31
C PRO A 210 -10.34 0.35 12.36
N MET A 211 -10.11 0.39 11.04
CA MET A 211 -11.11 -0.04 10.05
C MET A 211 -11.26 -1.55 9.97
N PHE A 212 -10.28 -2.33 10.43
CA PHE A 212 -10.31 -3.79 10.34
C PHE A 212 -11.33 -4.34 11.36
N LYS A 213 -12.23 -5.20 10.91
CA LYS A 213 -13.15 -6.01 11.73
C LYS A 213 -12.44 -7.20 12.37
N LYS A 214 -11.45 -7.76 11.66
CA LYS A 214 -10.56 -8.81 12.16
C LYS A 214 -9.12 -8.39 11.92
N LYS A 215 -8.23 -8.71 12.86
CA LYS A 215 -6.80 -8.45 12.69
C LYS A 215 -6.07 -9.65 12.13
N LEU A 216 -4.97 -9.41 11.44
CA LEU A 216 -4.10 -10.45 10.93
C LEU A 216 -3.00 -10.72 11.96
N VAL A 217 -2.76 -12.00 12.23
CA VAL A 217 -1.66 -12.46 13.08
C VAL A 217 -0.67 -13.19 12.18
N LEU A 218 0.56 -12.67 12.13
CA LEU A 218 1.68 -13.36 11.49
C LEU A 218 2.07 -14.58 12.33
N VAL A 219 1.89 -15.77 11.78
CA VAL A 219 2.17 -17.05 12.46
C VAL A 219 3.56 -17.55 12.11
N GLU A 220 3.93 -17.45 10.83
CA GLU A 220 5.22 -17.88 10.33
C GLU A 220 5.72 -16.92 9.25
N SER A 221 6.99 -16.55 9.36
CA SER A 221 7.72 -15.75 8.38
C SER A 221 9.16 -16.21 8.27
N GLU A 222 9.78 -15.90 7.15
CA GLU A 222 11.20 -16.14 6.91
C GLU A 222 11.87 -14.85 6.43
N VAL A 223 13.08 -14.57 6.92
CA VAL A 223 13.91 -13.49 6.38
C VAL A 223 14.61 -14.01 5.14
N VAL A 224 14.42 -13.31 4.03
CA VAL A 224 15.10 -13.56 2.76
C VAL A 224 16.06 -12.42 2.50
N ALA A 225 17.28 -12.74 2.06
CA ALA A 225 18.30 -11.77 1.70
C ALA A 225 18.46 -11.70 0.18
N ASN A 226 18.26 -10.52 -0.39
CA ASN A 226 18.44 -10.23 -1.81
C ASN A 226 19.70 -9.37 -1.98
N GLY A 227 20.86 -10.02 -2.07
CA GLY A 227 22.15 -9.31 -2.15
C GLY A 227 22.67 -8.86 -0.79
N SER A 228 23.49 -7.81 -0.75
CA SER A 228 24.19 -7.37 0.47
C SER A 228 23.34 -6.54 1.41
N ASP A 229 22.42 -5.72 0.88
CA ASP A 229 21.79 -4.63 1.63
C ASP A 229 20.26 -4.60 1.53
N VAL A 230 19.66 -5.58 0.83
CA VAL A 230 18.20 -5.72 0.72
C VAL A 230 17.76 -6.99 1.43
N HIS A 231 16.83 -6.83 2.37
CA HIS A 231 16.24 -7.94 3.12
C HIS A 231 14.73 -7.77 3.18
N HIS A 232 13.99 -8.87 3.10
CA HIS A 232 12.53 -8.86 3.25
C HIS A 232 12.02 -10.06 4.05
N LEU A 233 10.80 -9.91 4.57
CA LEU A 233 10.03 -10.96 5.21
C LEU A 233 9.12 -11.63 4.20
N LEU A 234 9.38 -12.92 3.96
CA LEU A 234 8.44 -13.81 3.33
C LEU A 234 7.36 -14.19 4.35
N LEU A 235 6.14 -13.67 4.16
CA LEU A 235 4.99 -13.96 5.02
C LEU A 235 4.39 -15.34 4.65
N LYS A 236 4.84 -16.40 5.33
CA LYS A 236 4.45 -17.79 5.01
C LYS A 236 3.04 -18.13 5.47
N SER A 237 2.66 -17.66 6.66
CA SER A 237 1.38 -18.01 7.27
C SER A 237 0.82 -16.86 8.09
N LEU A 238 -0.41 -16.46 7.76
CA LEU A 238 -1.19 -15.50 8.53
C LEU A 238 -2.53 -16.11 8.92
N LYS A 239 -3.08 -15.64 10.04
CA LYS A 239 -4.43 -15.99 10.50
C LYS A 239 -5.23 -14.73 10.76
N LEU A 240 -6.48 -14.73 10.35
CA LEU A 240 -7.45 -13.74 10.79
C LEU A 240 -7.99 -14.15 12.16
N VAL A 241 -8.01 -13.20 13.08
CA VAL A 241 -8.58 -13.36 14.40
C VAL A 241 -9.54 -12.21 14.68
N ASP A 242 -10.64 -12.52 15.35
CA ASP A 242 -11.57 -11.48 15.78
C ASP A 242 -10.85 -10.52 16.72
N LYS A 243 -11.15 -9.23 16.58
CA LYS A 243 -10.75 -8.25 17.58
C LYS A 243 -11.50 -8.57 18.85
N LYS A 244 -10.80 -8.59 19.98
CA LYS A 244 -11.49 -8.69 21.27
C LYS A 244 -12.35 -7.43 21.39
N ASP A 245 -13.66 -7.59 21.49
CA ASP A 245 -14.57 -6.48 21.76
C ASP A 245 -14.07 -5.72 22.99
N GLY A 246 -13.75 -4.43 22.82
CA GLY A 246 -13.60 -3.44 23.88
C GLY A 246 -12.58 -3.73 24.99
N GLN A 247 -11.42 -3.09 24.91
CA GLN A 247 -11.05 -2.25 26.05
C GLN A 247 -11.26 -0.81 25.57
N GLU A 248 -12.46 -0.30 25.84
CA GLU A 248 -12.73 1.13 25.95
C GLU A 248 -11.77 1.79 26.94
#